data_AF-A0A0S8BQV2-F1
#
_entry.id   AF-A0A0S8BQV2-F1
#
_cell.length_a   1.000
_cell.length_b   1.000
_cell.length_c   1.000
_cell.angle_alpha   90.00
_cell.angle_beta   90.00
_cell.angle_gamma   90.00
#
_symmetry.space_group_name_H-M   'P 1'
#
loop_
_entity.id
_entity.type
_entity.pdbx_description
1 polymer ?
#
loop_
_entity_poly.entity_id
_entity_poly.type
_entity_poly.pdbx_seq_one_letter_code
_entity_poly.pdbx_strand_id
1 'polypeptide(L)' 'MISDYRPALYWDSAFAIALALIENHPKVDPEKIGLEELASLVERLPEFVDDPDFVTDRILLDIIVAWYEELHSL' A
#
# COMPACT_ATOMS: atom_id res chain seq x y z
N MET A 1 8.95 24.40 -4.12
CA MET A 1 7.51 24.06 -4.17
C MET A 1 7.44 22.57 -4.29
N ILE A 2 7.34 21.85 -3.17
CA ILE A 2 6.93 20.45 -3.23
C ILE A 2 5.42 20.50 -3.43
N SER A 3 4.94 19.90 -4.52
CA SER A 3 3.52 19.87 -4.82
C SER A 3 2.83 19.00 -3.77
N ASP A 4 1.78 19.50 -3.13
CA ASP A 4 0.87 18.70 -2.28
C ASP A 4 0.03 17.71 -3.10
N TYR A 5 0.45 17.40 -4.32
CA TYR A 5 -0.23 16.45 -5.20
C TYR A 5 -0.01 15.04 -4.68
N ARG A 6 -1.05 14.49 -4.07
CA ARG A 6 -1.14 13.08 -3.75
C ARG A 6 -1.95 12.38 -4.85
N PRO A 7 -1.34 11.51 -5.66
CA PRO A 7 -2.05 10.82 -6.73
C PRO A 7 -3.10 9.87 -6.16
N ALA A 8 -4.21 9.73 -6.87
CA ALA A 8 -5.18 8.66 -6.63
C ALA A 8 -4.50 7.29 -6.67
N LEU A 9 -4.81 6.43 -5.71
CA LEU A 9 -4.28 5.08 -5.60
C LEU A 9 -5.28 4.06 -6.14
N TYR A 10 -4.77 3.18 -6.99
CA TYR A 10 -5.47 2.05 -7.58
C TYR A 10 -4.76 0.76 -7.20
N TRP A 11 -5.47 -0.37 -7.23
CA TRP A 11 -4.90 -1.66 -6.84
C TRP A 11 -3.67 -2.06 -7.65
N ASP A 12 -3.56 -1.62 -8.90
CA ASP A 12 -2.41 -1.87 -9.77
C ASP A 12 -1.16 -1.03 -9.44
N SER A 13 -1.28 -0.09 -8.50
CA SER A 13 -0.25 0.89 -8.14
C SER A 13 0.56 0.45 -6.92
N ALA A 14 1.07 -0.78 -6.91
CA ALA A 14 1.69 -1.43 -5.75
C ALA A 14 2.77 -0.57 -5.06
N PHE A 15 3.66 0.04 -5.84
CA PHE A 15 4.71 0.93 -5.32
C PHE A 15 4.15 2.18 -4.63
N ALA A 16 3.16 2.86 -5.26
CA ALA A 16 2.57 4.06 -4.67
C ALA A 16 1.79 3.74 -3.40
N ILE A 17 1.10 2.59 -3.38
CA ILE A 17 0.43 2.07 -2.19
C ILE A 17 1.46 1.78 -1.07
N ALA A 18 2.58 1.11 -1.39
CA ALA A 18 3.62 0.82 -0.42
C ALA A 18 4.16 2.10 0.25
N LEU A 19 4.46 3.14 -0.52
CA LEU A 19 4.88 4.44 0.03
C LEU A 19 3.81 5.05 0.95
N ALA A 20 2.54 5.01 0.53
CA ALA A 20 1.43 5.52 1.33
C ALA A 20 1.24 4.73 2.64
N LEU A 21 1.47 3.41 2.63
CA LEU A 21 1.44 2.56 3.82
C LEU A 21 2.61 2.86 4.76
N ILE A 22 3.82 3.11 4.24
CA ILE A 22 4.97 3.54 5.06
C ILE A 22 4.66 4.86 5.77
N GLU A 23 4.06 5.82 5.06
CA GLU A 23 3.70 7.13 5.62
C GLU A 23 2.57 7.05 6.67
N ASN A 24 1.49 6.33 6.38
CA ASN A 24 0.29 6.29 7.23
C ASN A 24 0.34 5.23 8.33
N HIS A 25 1.11 4.16 8.12
CA HIS A 25 1.20 3.01 9.02
C HIS A 25 2.65 2.60 9.35
N PRO A 26 3.52 3.52 9.82
CA PRO A 26 4.97 3.28 10.02
C PRO A 26 5.32 2.25 11.11
N LYS A 27 4.31 1.74 11.84
CA LYS A 27 4.48 0.75 12.92
C LYS A 27 4.07 -0.66 12.50
N VAL A 28 3.46 -0.80 11.32
CA VAL A 28 3.07 -2.10 10.78
C VAL A 28 4.30 -2.72 10.14
N ASP A 29 4.54 -3.98 10.48
CA ASP A 29 5.62 -4.79 9.94
C ASP A 29 5.07 -5.61 8.76
N PRO A 30 5.48 -5.33 7.51
CA PRO A 30 4.97 -6.04 6.34
C PRO A 30 5.31 -7.54 6.35
N GLU A 31 6.28 -7.99 7.14
CA GLU A 31 6.59 -9.41 7.29
C GLU A 31 5.60 -10.15 8.21
N LYS A 32 4.83 -9.42 9.00
CA LYS A 32 3.94 -9.98 10.05
C LYS A 32 2.46 -9.81 9.78
N ILE A 33 2.09 -8.96 8.83
CA ILE A 33 0.70 -8.66 8.50
C ILE A 33 0.08 -9.72 7.57
N GLY A 34 -1.19 -10.05 7.78
CA GLY A 34 -1.96 -10.92 6.88
C GLY A 34 -2.56 -10.17 5.69
N LEU A 35 -2.92 -10.88 4.62
CA LEU A 35 -3.48 -10.27 3.39
C LEU A 35 -4.81 -9.53 3.64
N GLU A 36 -5.70 -10.07 4.49
CA GLU A 36 -6.95 -9.41 4.86
C GLU A 36 -6.71 -8.08 5.58
N GLU A 37 -5.74 -8.06 6.50
CA GLU A 37 -5.38 -6.84 7.23
C GLU A 37 -4.72 -5.83 6.29
N LEU A 38 -3.86 -6.28 5.37
CA LEU A 38 -3.26 -5.42 4.35
C LEU A 38 -4.32 -4.78 3.45
N ALA A 39 -5.25 -5.55 2.89
CA ALA A 39 -6.33 -5.01 2.06
C ALA A 39 -7.09 -3.92 2.81
N SER A 40 -7.41 -4.20 4.08
CA SER A 40 -8.10 -3.25 4.96
C SER A 40 -7.28 -1.98 5.24
N LEU A 41 -5.95 -2.05 5.31
CA LEU A 41 -5.11 -0.85 5.42
C LEU A 41 -5.11 -0.04 4.13
N VAL A 42 -5.01 -0.69 2.97
CA VAL A 42 -5.02 -0.04 1.66
C VAL A 42 -6.34 0.69 1.42
N GLU A 43 -7.48 0.04 1.69
CA GLU A 43 -8.81 0.64 1.56
C GLU A 43 -9.04 1.84 2.51
N ARG A 44 -8.27 1.93 3.60
CA ARG A 44 -8.33 3.06 4.54
C ARG A 44 -7.42 4.22 4.16
N LEU A 45 -6.56 4.08 3.15
CA LEU A 45 -5.71 5.17 2.70
C LEU A 45 -6.58 6.30 2.11
N PRO A 46 -6.33 7.57 2.47
CA PRO A 46 -7.16 8.68 2.02
C PRO A 46 -7.11 8.91 0.51
N GLU A 47 -6.05 8.45 -0.17
CA GLU A 47 -5.87 8.54 -1.61
C GLU A 47 -6.43 7.34 -2.39
N PHE A 48 -6.87 6.28 -1.71
CA PHE A 48 -7.39 5.07 -2.36
C PHE A 48 -8.78 5.29 -2.95
N VAL A 49 -8.95 5.00 -4.25
CA VAL A 49 -10.18 5.28 -5.00
C VAL A 49 -10.63 4.14 -5.91
N ASP A 50 -10.03 2.95 -5.76
CA ASP A 50 -10.41 1.76 -6.53
C ASP A 50 -11.58 1.00 -5.90
N ASP A 51 -12.13 0.04 -6.64
CA ASP A 51 -13.15 -0.88 -6.14
C ASP A 51 -12.51 -1.96 -5.25
N PRO A 52 -12.92 -2.10 -3.97
CA PRO A 52 -12.44 -3.17 -3.10
C PRO A 52 -12.65 -4.58 -3.68
N ASP A 53 -13.67 -4.79 -4.52
CA ASP A 53 -13.97 -6.11 -5.10
C ASP A 53 -12.95 -6.56 -6.17
N PHE A 54 -12.07 -5.67 -6.65
CA PHE A 54 -11.01 -6.03 -7.60
C PHE A 54 -9.72 -6.54 -6.95
N VAL A 55 -9.64 -6.55 -5.61
CA VAL A 55 -8.46 -7.04 -4.91
C VAL A 55 -8.26 -8.54 -5.15
N THR A 56 -7.00 -8.95 -5.29
CA THR A 56 -6.61 -10.36 -5.35
C THR A 56 -5.39 -10.58 -4.47
N ASP A 57 -5.17 -11.83 -4.03
CA ASP A 57 -3.96 -12.19 -3.30
C ASP A 57 -2.69 -11.80 -4.07
N ARG A 58 -2.72 -11.87 -5.40
CA ARG A 58 -1.57 -11.47 -6.22
C ARG A 58 -1.24 -9.99 -6.07
N ILE A 59 -2.24 -9.12 -6.15
CA ILE A 59 -2.10 -7.67 -5.96
C ILE A 59 -1.54 -7.37 -4.56
N LEU A 60 -2.11 -8.01 -3.53
CA LEU A 60 -1.70 -7.81 -2.15
C LEU A 60 -0.26 -8.27 -1.91
N LEU A 61 0.16 -9.38 -2.53
CA LEU A 61 1.54 -9.84 -2.50
C LEU A 61 2.50 -8.87 -3.20
N ASP A 62 2.11 -8.32 -4.36
CA ASP A 62 2.92 -7.32 -5.07
C ASP A 62 3.10 -6.04 -4.22
N ILE A 63 2.06 -5.64 -3.46
CA ILE A 63 2.13 -4.53 -2.49
C ILE A 63 3.06 -4.88 -1.31
N ILE A 64 2.96 -6.08 -0.71
CA ILE A 64 3.86 -6.49 0.39
C ILE A 64 5.31 -6.50 -0.07
N VAL A 65 5.59 -7.01 -1.27
CA VAL A 65 6.96 -7.04 -1.83
C VAL A 65 7.48 -5.62 -1.99
N ALA A 66 6.72 -4.73 -2.62
CA ALA A 66 7.12 -3.32 -2.76
C ALA A 66 7.35 -2.64 -1.41
N TRP A 67 6.46 -2.87 -0.43
CA TRP A 67 6.61 -2.31 0.92
C TRP A 67 7.86 -2.84 1.62
N TYR A 68 8.10 -4.15 1.57
CA TYR A 68 9.30 -4.76 2.12
C TYR A 68 10.58 -4.22 1.45
N GLU A 69 10.61 -4.14 0.12
CA GLU A 69 11.75 -3.61 -0.63
C GLU A 69 12.07 -2.18 -0.20
N GLU A 70 11.07 -1.30 -0.10
CA GLU A 70 11.28 0.09 0.31
C GLU A 70 11.81 0.24 1.75
N LEU A 71 11.40 -0.64 2.69
CA LEU A 71 11.95 -0.61 4.05
C LEU A 71 13.40 -1.13 4.14
N HIS A 72 13.80 -1.99 3.20
CA HIS A 72 15.11 -2.68 3.22
C HIS A 72 16.10 -2.18 2.15
N SER A 73 15.72 -1.19 1.33
CA SER A 73 16.57 -0.56 0.29
C SER A 73 17.67 0.37 0.87
N LEU A 74 18.10 0.16 2.13
CA LEU A 74 19.10 0.96 2.84
C LEU A 74 20.43 0.22 3.05
#